data_AF-A0A964KCA7-F1
#
_entry.id   AF-A0A964KCA7-F1
#
_cell.length_a   1.000
_cell.length_b   1.000
_cell.length_c   1.000
_cell.angle_alpha   90.00
_cell.angle_beta   90.00
_cell.angle_gamma   90.00
#
_symmetry.space_group_name_H-M   'P 1'
#
loop_
_entity.id
_entity.type
_entity.pdbx_description
1 polymer ?
#
loop_
_entity_poly.entity_id
_entity_poly.type
_entity_poly.pdbx_seq_one_letter_code
_entity_poly.pdbx_strand_id
1 'polypeptide(L)'
;MAIPDYYEVLQVHPMAESEVVQAAYRRLAMKYHPDVSPGAQAQQRMSQLNQAYEILKDSQKRRAYDRQRSGATVAAPASRTEVYDAPQVEVLPRQVDFGAVALGQSRGLKIRVVNLGPGRLSGTIRCLAPWLRATPIEFSGNDVEVNVRFQPPTPGTFRSGNAVEVASGAGSVTIGASGTRVLTGQGAAPEGVASNRTWVDPVTTWSTTRPVVRRVDRTSVPFAATVAIGAMVTGALWFAIYPPLAVIPAGLAAYLLWRRHHARARGRQPVVRQARRGPTGLGRCEACGTKLDISLSAKCAHCGGTICGGCGVCPCGRAQH
;
A
#
# COMPACT_ATOMS: atom_id res chain seq x y z
N MET A 1 -13.52 2.80 -49.73
CA MET A 1 -12.37 3.71 -49.88
C MET A 1 -11.58 3.66 -48.59
N ALA A 2 -10.28 3.36 -48.65
CA ALA A 2 -9.43 3.34 -47.46
C ALA A 2 -9.23 4.77 -46.94
N ILE A 3 -9.39 4.99 -45.63
CA ILE A 3 -9.13 6.28 -45.01
C ILE A 3 -7.61 6.49 -45.00
N PRO A 4 -7.08 7.61 -45.52
CA PRO A 4 -5.64 7.85 -45.52
C PRO A 4 -5.09 8.00 -44.08
N ASP A 5 -3.95 7.36 -43.80
CA ASP A 5 -3.29 7.39 -42.49
C ASP A 5 -2.45 8.67 -42.28
N TYR A 6 -3.06 9.73 -41.73
CA TYR A 6 -2.39 11.02 -41.51
C TYR A 6 -1.21 10.95 -40.53
N TYR A 7 -1.24 10.02 -39.59
CA TYR A 7 -0.15 9.76 -38.66
C TYR A 7 1.10 9.25 -39.38
N GLU A 8 0.93 8.37 -40.38
CA GLU A 8 2.02 7.86 -41.20
C GLU A 8 2.59 8.92 -42.13
N VAL A 9 1.71 9.77 -42.71
CA VAL A 9 2.11 10.90 -43.55
C VAL A 9 3.02 11.87 -42.79
N LEU A 10 2.71 12.17 -41.52
CA LEU A 10 3.54 13.02 -40.66
C LEU A 10 4.65 12.25 -39.93
N GLN A 11 4.76 10.93 -40.11
CA GLN A 11 5.73 10.06 -39.44
C GLN A 11 5.69 10.16 -37.90
N VAL A 12 4.49 10.27 -37.34
CA VAL A 12 4.26 10.40 -35.89
C VAL A 12 3.40 9.27 -35.37
N HIS A 13 3.59 8.92 -34.10
CA HIS A 13 2.76 7.92 -33.43
C HIS A 13 1.31 8.43 -33.24
N PRO A 14 0.26 7.58 -33.31
CA PRO A 14 -1.12 7.99 -33.07
C PRO A 14 -1.37 8.65 -31.70
N MET A 15 -0.54 8.32 -30.70
CA MET A 15 -0.60 8.91 -29.36
C MET A 15 0.31 10.13 -29.17
N ALA A 16 0.91 10.66 -30.25
CA ALA A 16 1.78 11.83 -30.15
C ALA A 16 1.02 13.09 -29.69
N GLU A 17 1.66 13.90 -28.85
CA GLU A 17 1.15 15.19 -28.42
C GLU A 17 1.10 16.19 -29.58
N SER A 18 0.25 17.22 -29.46
CA SER A 18 0.09 18.25 -30.51
C SER A 18 1.40 18.97 -30.83
N GLU A 19 2.27 19.17 -29.83
CA GLU A 19 3.58 19.78 -30.01
C GLU A 19 4.50 18.93 -30.90
N VAL A 20 4.46 17.61 -30.73
CA VAL A 20 5.23 16.64 -31.54
C VAL A 20 4.73 16.64 -32.97
N VAL A 21 3.41 16.66 -33.18
CA VAL A 21 2.78 16.76 -34.50
C VAL A 21 3.21 18.06 -35.21
N GLN A 22 3.22 19.18 -34.49
CA GLN A 22 3.64 20.46 -35.03
C GLN A 22 5.13 20.47 -35.39
N ALA A 23 5.99 19.90 -34.54
CA ALA A 23 7.42 19.80 -34.79
C ALA A 23 7.74 18.91 -36.01
N ALA A 24 7.05 17.78 -36.15
CA ALA A 24 7.19 16.89 -37.29
C ALA A 24 6.76 17.56 -38.60
N TYR A 25 5.61 18.25 -38.60
CA TYR A 25 5.14 19.02 -39.75
C TYR A 25 6.15 20.07 -40.19
N ARG A 26 6.70 20.88 -39.27
CA ARG A 26 7.71 21.90 -39.61
C ARG A 26 8.94 21.30 -40.28
N ARG A 27 9.44 20.16 -39.77
CA ARG A 27 10.62 19.47 -40.34
C ARG A 27 10.35 18.94 -41.74
N LEU A 28 9.19 18.33 -41.95
CA LEU A 28 8.81 17.76 -43.26
C LEU A 28 8.47 18.85 -44.27
N ALA A 29 7.82 19.94 -43.85
CA ALA A 29 7.51 21.08 -44.70
C ALA A 29 8.78 21.77 -45.22
N MET A 30 9.81 21.93 -44.38
CA MET A 30 11.11 22.47 -44.84
C MET A 30 11.77 21.58 -45.89
N LYS A 31 11.60 20.25 -45.79
CA LYS A 31 12.18 19.29 -46.74
C LYS A 31 11.48 19.28 -48.09
N TYR A 32 10.17 19.50 -48.12
CA TYR A 32 9.35 19.47 -49.33
C TYR A 32 8.88 20.86 -49.80
N HIS A 33 9.48 21.93 -49.27
CA HIS A 33 9.16 23.30 -49.69
C HIS A 33 9.49 23.48 -51.17
N PRO A 34 8.65 24.17 -51.97
CA PRO A 34 8.91 24.37 -53.40
C PRO A 34 10.27 25.00 -53.69
N ASP A 35 10.75 25.87 -52.79
CA ASP A 35 12.06 26.53 -52.92
C ASP A 35 13.25 25.57 -52.70
N VAL A 36 13.07 24.49 -51.93
CA VAL A 36 14.15 23.54 -51.57
C VAL A 36 14.12 22.29 -52.45
N SER A 37 12.92 21.83 -52.81
CA SER A 37 12.72 20.64 -53.63
C SER A 37 11.72 20.94 -54.75
N PRO A 38 12.18 21.52 -55.87
CA PRO A 38 11.32 21.74 -57.03
C PRO A 38 11.00 20.40 -57.70
N GLY A 39 9.72 20.02 -57.72
CA GLY A 39 9.26 18.81 -58.40
C GLY A 39 7.80 18.46 -58.12
N ALA A 40 7.14 17.80 -59.06
CA ALA A 40 5.73 17.41 -58.93
C ALA A 40 5.47 16.49 -57.72
N GLN A 41 6.44 15.62 -57.38
CA GLN A 41 6.35 14.72 -56.23
C GLN A 41 6.43 15.48 -54.88
N ALA A 42 7.26 16.52 -54.81
CA ALA A 42 7.37 17.36 -53.60
C ALA A 42 6.06 18.11 -53.35
N GLN A 43 5.45 18.64 -54.41
CA GLN A 43 4.14 19.30 -54.34
C GLN A 43 3.03 18.36 -53.85
N GLN A 44 3.00 17.12 -54.36
CA GLN A 44 2.04 16.10 -53.91
C GLN A 44 2.23 15.75 -52.43
N ARG A 45 3.48 15.53 -51.99
CA ARG A 45 3.77 15.25 -50.57
C ARG A 45 3.45 16.43 -49.67
N MET A 46 3.77 17.65 -50.09
CA MET A 46 3.42 18.87 -49.35
C MET A 46 1.90 19.00 -49.18
N SER A 47 1.13 18.72 -50.23
CA SER A 47 -0.34 18.72 -50.15
C SER A 47 -0.86 17.71 -49.12
N GLN A 48 -0.31 16.49 -49.09
CA GLN A 48 -0.68 15.47 -48.10
C GLN A 48 -0.29 15.88 -46.67
N LEU A 49 0.89 16.48 -46.48
CA LEU A 49 1.35 16.98 -45.18
C LEU A 49 0.43 18.08 -44.64
N ASN A 50 -0.01 18.99 -45.51
CA ASN A 50 -0.93 20.06 -45.15
C ASN A 50 -2.29 19.52 -44.71
N GLN A 51 -2.85 18.56 -45.45
CA GLN A 51 -4.10 17.90 -45.10
C GLN A 51 -4.01 17.16 -43.76
N ALA A 52 -2.94 16.39 -43.56
CA ALA A 52 -2.68 15.67 -42.32
C ALA A 52 -2.57 16.63 -41.12
N TYR A 53 -1.83 17.72 -41.28
CA TYR A 53 -1.64 18.71 -40.22
C TYR A 53 -2.93 19.46 -39.88
N GLU A 54 -3.76 19.81 -40.86
CA GLU A 54 -5.03 20.50 -40.61
C GLU A 54 -5.98 19.69 -39.73
N ILE A 55 -6.00 18.36 -39.92
CA ILE A 55 -6.85 17.45 -39.15
C ILE A 55 -6.24 17.15 -37.79
N LEU A 56 -4.93 16.93 -37.71
CA LEU A 56 -4.27 16.52 -36.47
C LEU A 56 -3.94 17.68 -35.52
N LYS A 57 -3.88 18.93 -36.02
CA LYS A 57 -3.66 20.13 -35.20
C LYS A 57 -4.87 20.45 -34.31
N ASP A 58 -6.09 20.29 -34.85
CA ASP A 58 -7.32 20.57 -34.10
C ASP A 58 -7.78 19.32 -33.33
N SER A 59 -7.91 19.46 -32.01
CA SER A 59 -8.39 18.39 -31.14
C SER A 59 -9.74 17.80 -31.55
N GLN A 60 -10.68 18.61 -32.06
CA GLN A 60 -12.00 18.13 -32.48
C GLN A 60 -11.93 17.35 -33.80
N LYS A 61 -11.19 17.88 -34.79
CA LYS A 61 -10.98 17.19 -36.08
C LYS A 61 -10.20 15.89 -35.91
N ARG A 62 -9.15 15.88 -35.06
CA ARG A 62 -8.37 14.69 -34.72
C ARG A 62 -9.25 13.58 -34.13
N ARG A 63 -10.10 13.92 -33.15
CA ARG A 63 -11.05 12.96 -32.57
C ARG A 63 -12.05 12.42 -33.59
N ALA A 64 -12.57 13.26 -34.47
CA ALA A 64 -13.47 12.82 -35.54
C ALA A 64 -12.77 11.84 -36.49
N TYR A 65 -11.53 12.15 -36.88
CA TYR A 65 -10.70 11.28 -37.69
C TYR A 65 -10.38 9.96 -37.01
N ASP A 66 -9.97 9.96 -35.74
CA ASP A 66 -9.68 8.74 -34.98
C ASP A 66 -10.91 7.81 -34.87
N ARG A 67 -12.12 8.38 -34.77
CA ARG A 67 -13.39 7.61 -34.79
C ARG A 67 -13.67 7.00 -36.16
N GLN A 68 -13.41 7.72 -37.24
CA GLN A 68 -13.60 7.21 -38.60
C GLN A 68 -12.57 6.13 -38.93
N ARG A 69 -11.29 6.36 -38.56
CA ARG A 69 -10.17 5.45 -38.77
C ARG A 69 -10.33 4.14 -38.01
N SER A 70 -10.87 4.20 -36.79
CA SER A 70 -11.05 3.00 -35.95
C SER A 70 -12.17 2.08 -36.40
N GLY A 71 -13.11 2.51 -37.26
CA GLY A 71 -13.97 1.71 -38.15
C GLY A 71 -14.92 0.65 -37.55
N ALA A 72 -14.63 0.06 -36.40
CA ALA A 72 -15.37 -0.99 -35.73
C ALA A 72 -14.78 -1.16 -34.32
N THR A 73 -15.64 -1.12 -33.31
CA THR A 73 -15.32 -1.53 -31.93
C THR A 73 -14.16 -0.80 -31.24
N VAL A 74 -14.32 0.49 -31.03
CA VAL A 74 -14.15 0.96 -29.66
C VAL A 74 -15.52 1.46 -29.27
N ALA A 75 -16.27 0.60 -28.56
CA ALA A 75 -17.36 1.10 -27.72
C ALA A 75 -16.79 2.34 -27.05
N ALA A 76 -17.47 3.48 -27.24
CA ALA A 76 -17.12 4.71 -26.55
C ALA A 76 -16.68 4.31 -25.14
N PRO A 77 -15.54 4.81 -24.59
CA PRO A 77 -15.38 4.70 -23.17
C PRO A 77 -16.64 5.37 -22.63
N ALA A 78 -17.58 4.54 -22.15
CA ALA A 78 -18.71 4.98 -21.38
C ALA A 78 -18.08 5.95 -20.41
N SER A 79 -18.52 7.19 -20.48
CA SER A 79 -18.12 8.26 -19.61
C SER A 79 -17.84 7.70 -18.22
N ARG A 80 -16.56 7.49 -17.91
CA ARG A 80 -16.11 7.27 -16.54
C ARG A 80 -15.01 8.24 -16.22
N THR A 81 -15.23 9.47 -16.68
CA THR A 81 -15.14 10.60 -15.76
C THR A 81 -16.35 10.49 -14.82
N GLU A 82 -16.32 9.53 -13.90
CA GLU A 82 -16.85 9.83 -12.57
C GLU A 82 -15.62 10.18 -11.76
N VAL A 83 -15.28 11.47 -11.84
CA VAL A 83 -14.64 12.11 -10.70
C VAL A 83 -15.56 11.79 -9.52
N TYR A 84 -15.11 10.96 -8.59
CA TYR A 84 -15.87 10.63 -7.40
C TYR A 84 -16.08 11.93 -6.61
N ASP A 85 -17.23 12.59 -6.75
CA ASP A 85 -17.54 13.79 -5.96
C ASP A 85 -17.98 13.45 -4.52
N ALA A 86 -18.02 12.16 -4.16
CA ALA A 86 -18.42 11.69 -2.83
C ALA A 86 -17.53 10.55 -2.31
N PRO A 87 -17.33 10.45 -0.98
CA PRO A 87 -16.66 9.30 -0.38
C PRO A 87 -17.42 8.00 -0.69
N GLN A 88 -16.71 6.88 -0.77
CA GLN A 88 -17.31 5.56 -1.04
C GLN A 88 -16.87 4.55 0.00
N VAL A 89 -17.82 3.95 0.71
CA VAL A 89 -17.54 2.97 1.77
C VAL A 89 -17.55 1.54 1.22
N GLU A 90 -16.49 0.79 1.50
CA GLU A 90 -16.45 -0.67 1.30
C GLU A 90 -16.01 -1.36 2.60
N VAL A 91 -16.62 -2.52 2.90
CA VAL A 91 -16.31 -3.34 4.08
C VAL A 91 -15.81 -4.71 3.65
N LEU A 92 -14.65 -5.11 4.19
CA LEU A 92 -13.99 -6.37 3.87
C LEU A 92 -13.65 -7.15 5.15
N PRO A 93 -13.92 -8.47 5.21
CA PRO A 93 -14.69 -9.26 4.26
C PRO A 93 -16.20 -8.96 4.35
N ARG A 94 -16.94 -9.19 3.26
CA ARG A 94 -18.41 -9.01 3.21
C ARG A 94 -19.19 -10.03 4.05
N GLN A 95 -18.53 -11.13 4.42
CA GLN A 95 -19.07 -12.15 5.31
C GLN A 95 -17.98 -12.60 6.29
N VAL A 96 -18.36 -12.78 7.55
CA VAL A 96 -17.46 -13.18 8.63
C VAL A 96 -17.94 -14.49 9.24
N ASP A 97 -17.06 -15.49 9.31
CA ASP A 97 -17.38 -16.76 9.98
C ASP A 97 -16.52 -16.95 11.25
N PHE A 98 -17.19 -17.00 12.40
CA PHE A 98 -16.57 -17.19 13.70
C PHE A 98 -16.28 -18.67 14.00
N GLY A 99 -16.82 -19.61 13.22
CA GLY A 99 -16.68 -21.05 13.48
C GLY A 99 -17.22 -21.45 14.85
N ALA A 100 -16.71 -22.56 15.38
CA ALA A 100 -17.12 -23.10 16.69
C ALA A 100 -16.42 -22.38 17.85
N VAL A 101 -17.21 -21.83 18.77
CA VAL A 101 -16.73 -21.17 20.00
C VAL A 101 -17.32 -21.89 21.21
N ALA A 102 -16.45 -22.26 22.15
CA ALA A 102 -16.86 -22.92 23.38
C ALA A 102 -17.64 -21.98 24.31
N LEU A 103 -18.52 -22.54 25.13
CA LEU A 103 -19.29 -21.81 26.13
C LEU A 103 -18.38 -21.00 27.06
N GLY A 104 -18.64 -19.70 27.19
CA GLY A 104 -17.84 -18.78 28.00
C GLY A 104 -16.61 -18.18 27.29
N GLN A 105 -16.25 -18.67 26.11
CA GLN A 105 -15.23 -18.05 25.27
C GLN A 105 -15.87 -17.04 24.29
N SER A 106 -15.07 -16.08 23.85
CA SER A 106 -15.49 -15.13 22.80
C SER A 106 -14.43 -15.09 21.71
N ARG A 107 -14.86 -15.03 20.46
CA ARG A 107 -13.96 -14.92 19.30
C ARG A 107 -14.16 -13.56 18.65
N GLY A 108 -13.07 -12.82 18.49
CA GLY A 108 -13.02 -11.57 17.73
C GLY A 108 -12.48 -11.81 16.33
N LEU A 109 -13.12 -11.22 15.33
CA LEU A 109 -12.62 -11.15 13.97
C LEU A 109 -12.57 -9.70 13.51
N LYS A 110 -11.55 -9.38 12.71
CA LYS A 110 -11.29 -8.04 12.24
C LYS A 110 -11.96 -7.85 10.89
N ILE A 111 -12.77 -6.81 10.76
CA ILE A 111 -13.26 -6.30 9.49
C ILE A 111 -12.57 -4.96 9.21
N ARG A 112 -12.33 -4.67 7.94
CA ARG A 112 -11.75 -3.40 7.49
C ARG A 112 -12.82 -2.59 6.79
N VAL A 113 -12.98 -1.36 7.22
CA VAL A 113 -13.80 -0.35 6.57
C VAL A 113 -12.86 0.56 5.78
N VAL A 114 -13.00 0.56 4.46
CA VAL A 114 -12.11 1.24 3.53
C VAL A 114 -12.87 2.32 2.76
N ASN A 115 -12.27 3.49 2.63
CA ASN A 115 -12.74 4.54 1.71
C ASN A 115 -12.10 4.36 0.34
N LEU A 116 -12.91 4.08 -0.69
CA LEU A 116 -12.46 4.01 -2.07
C LEU A 116 -12.56 5.38 -2.79
N GLY A 117 -13.32 6.32 -2.24
CA GLY A 117 -13.50 7.67 -2.78
C GLY A 117 -12.56 8.70 -2.15
N PRO A 118 -12.60 9.96 -2.62
CA PRO A 118 -11.90 11.06 -1.96
C PRO A 118 -12.54 11.43 -0.62
N GLY A 119 -11.82 12.22 0.18
CA GLY A 119 -12.29 12.68 1.49
C GLY A 119 -12.01 11.70 2.64
N ARG A 120 -12.75 11.87 3.74
CA ARG A 120 -12.64 11.07 4.97
C ARG A 120 -13.98 10.40 5.28
N LEU A 121 -13.98 9.09 5.49
CA LEU A 121 -15.17 8.43 6.02
C LEU A 121 -15.30 8.69 7.52
N SER A 122 -16.50 9.03 7.95
CA SER A 122 -16.93 8.97 9.34
C SER A 122 -18.30 8.33 9.41
N GLY A 123 -18.55 7.63 10.51
CA GLY A 123 -19.75 6.82 10.61
C GLY A 123 -19.87 6.08 11.93
N THR A 124 -20.97 5.32 12.03
CA THR A 124 -21.27 4.45 13.16
C THR A 124 -21.46 3.00 12.68
N ILE A 125 -21.19 2.07 13.58
CA ILE A 125 -21.25 0.63 13.34
C ILE A 125 -22.29 0.06 14.28
N ARG A 126 -23.31 -0.56 13.71
CA ARG A 126 -24.44 -1.12 14.44
C ARG A 126 -24.45 -2.63 14.25
N CYS A 127 -24.44 -3.36 15.35
CA CYS A 127 -24.68 -4.80 15.30
C CYS A 127 -26.19 -5.03 15.29
N LEU A 128 -26.73 -5.47 14.15
CA LEU A 128 -28.14 -5.85 14.03
C LEU A 128 -28.39 -7.22 14.67
N ALA A 129 -27.38 -8.09 14.67
CA ALA A 129 -27.40 -9.33 15.41
C ALA A 129 -27.12 -9.10 16.92
N PRO A 130 -28.04 -9.48 17.84
CA PRO A 130 -27.88 -9.20 19.27
C PRO A 130 -26.71 -9.95 19.92
N TRP A 131 -26.28 -11.04 19.28
CA TRP A 131 -25.16 -11.89 19.66
C TRP A 131 -23.78 -11.40 19.16
N LEU A 132 -23.72 -10.22 18.54
CA LEU A 132 -22.47 -9.56 18.15
C LEU A 132 -22.21 -8.28 18.94
N ARG A 133 -20.92 -7.96 19.08
CA ARG A 133 -20.45 -6.66 19.59
C ARG A 133 -19.30 -6.16 18.71
N ALA A 134 -19.43 -4.96 18.15
CA ALA A 134 -18.37 -4.33 17.38
C ALA A 134 -17.66 -3.27 18.22
N THR A 135 -16.33 -3.20 18.09
CA THR A 135 -15.49 -2.17 18.70
C THR A 135 -14.45 -1.71 17.69
N PRO A 136 -14.32 -0.40 17.41
CA PRO A 136 -15.13 0.71 17.95
C PRO A 136 -16.54 0.78 17.35
N ILE A 137 -17.47 1.51 18.01
CA ILE A 137 -18.85 1.75 17.52
C ILE A 137 -18.88 2.94 16.57
N GLU A 138 -17.97 3.90 16.74
CA GLU A 138 -17.82 5.05 15.87
C GLU A 138 -16.44 4.99 15.21
N PHE A 139 -16.34 5.49 14.00
CA PHE A 139 -15.08 5.52 13.29
C PHE A 139 -14.93 6.81 12.49
N SER A 140 -13.67 7.21 12.30
CA SER A 140 -13.30 8.28 11.40
C SER A 140 -11.93 7.99 10.80
N GLY A 141 -11.85 7.84 9.50
CA GLY A 141 -10.64 7.45 8.79
C GLY A 141 -10.94 6.74 7.48
N ASN A 142 -9.91 6.57 6.65
CA ASN A 142 -10.03 5.93 5.33
C ASN A 142 -9.75 4.43 5.35
N ASP A 143 -9.14 3.92 6.42
CA ASP A 143 -8.88 2.51 6.64
C ASP A 143 -8.99 2.28 8.15
N VAL A 144 -10.13 1.74 8.58
CA VAL A 144 -10.42 1.49 9.99
C VAL A 144 -10.63 0.02 10.19
N GLU A 145 -9.84 -0.56 11.09
CA GLU A 145 -10.03 -1.92 11.55
C GLU A 145 -11.05 -1.94 12.69
N VAL A 146 -12.07 -2.77 12.54
CA VAL A 146 -13.15 -2.94 13.50
C VAL A 146 -13.12 -4.38 13.96
N ASN A 147 -13.02 -4.57 15.27
CA ASN A 147 -13.07 -5.90 15.86
C ASN A 147 -14.53 -6.25 16.18
N VAL A 148 -15.05 -7.26 15.51
CA VAL A 148 -16.38 -7.82 15.76
C VAL A 148 -16.23 -9.06 16.60
N ARG A 149 -16.85 -9.06 17.78
CA ARG A 149 -16.80 -10.16 18.74
C ARG A 149 -18.11 -10.94 18.76
N PHE A 150 -17.99 -12.25 18.69
CA PHE A 150 -19.10 -13.20 18.81
C PHE A 150 -19.38 -13.55 20.28
N GLN A 151 -20.59 -13.24 20.75
CA GLN A 151 -21.06 -13.45 22.13
C GLN A 151 -22.56 -13.86 22.16
N PRO A 152 -22.95 -15.02 21.60
CA PRO A 152 -24.34 -15.45 21.65
C PRO A 152 -24.75 -15.90 23.06
N PRO A 153 -26.01 -15.69 23.50
CA PRO A 153 -26.44 -16.04 24.86
C PRO A 153 -26.60 -17.55 25.09
N THR A 154 -26.95 -18.30 24.04
CA THR A 154 -27.27 -19.74 24.10
C THR A 154 -26.39 -20.57 23.16
N PRO A 155 -26.19 -21.87 23.45
CA PRO A 155 -25.59 -22.80 22.50
C PRO A 155 -26.46 -22.95 21.24
N GLY A 156 -25.83 -23.11 20.08
CA GLY A 156 -26.54 -23.24 18.81
C GLY A 156 -25.77 -22.66 17.62
N THR A 157 -26.36 -22.79 16.43
CA THR A 157 -25.84 -22.21 15.19
C THR A 157 -26.53 -20.88 14.92
N PHE A 158 -25.74 -19.83 14.74
CA PHE A 158 -26.22 -18.47 14.47
C PHE A 158 -25.76 -18.05 13.08
N ARG A 159 -26.70 -17.56 12.26
CA ARG A 159 -26.43 -17.02 10.92
C ARG A 159 -27.31 -15.81 10.69
N SER A 160 -26.73 -14.73 10.18
CA SER A 160 -27.47 -13.56 9.72
C SER A 160 -26.80 -12.98 8.48
N GLY A 161 -27.58 -12.71 7.43
CA GLY A 161 -27.09 -12.07 6.20
C GLY A 161 -26.76 -10.59 6.39
N ASN A 162 -27.45 -9.91 7.32
CA ASN A 162 -27.25 -8.50 7.66
C ASN A 162 -26.94 -8.41 9.16
N ALA A 163 -25.76 -8.90 9.57
CA ALA A 163 -25.40 -9.03 10.98
C ALA A 163 -24.81 -7.74 11.56
N VAL A 164 -23.99 -7.04 10.77
CA VAL A 164 -23.37 -5.76 11.13
C VAL A 164 -23.62 -4.76 10.02
N GLU A 165 -24.09 -3.58 10.40
CA GLU A 165 -24.31 -2.44 9.54
C GLU A 165 -23.23 -1.38 9.81
N VAL A 166 -22.58 -0.91 8.76
CA VAL A 166 -21.61 0.19 8.78
C VAL A 166 -22.25 1.37 8.08
N ALA A 167 -22.80 2.30 8.86
CA ALA A 167 -23.41 3.52 8.37
C ALA A 167 -22.37 4.64 8.33
N SER A 168 -22.16 5.27 7.18
CA SER A 168 -21.17 6.32 6.98
C SER A 168 -21.75 7.50 6.20
N GLY A 169 -21.01 8.62 6.13
CA GLY A 169 -21.35 9.74 5.26
C GLY A 169 -21.45 9.39 3.76
N ALA A 170 -20.94 8.22 3.35
CA ALA A 170 -21.00 7.69 1.99
C ALA A 170 -22.20 6.74 1.74
N GLY A 171 -22.98 6.42 2.77
CA GLY A 171 -24.03 5.39 2.74
C GLY A 171 -23.84 4.29 3.78
N SER A 172 -24.74 3.31 3.75
CA SER A 172 -24.74 2.16 4.67
C SER A 172 -24.41 0.86 3.96
N VAL A 173 -23.51 0.08 4.53
CA VAL A 173 -23.12 -1.26 4.03
C VAL A 173 -23.37 -2.28 5.12
N THR A 174 -24.03 -3.38 4.79
CA THR A 174 -24.25 -4.50 5.72
C THR A 174 -23.38 -5.68 5.37
N ILE A 175 -22.94 -6.42 6.38
CA ILE A 175 -22.16 -7.64 6.23
C ILE A 175 -22.84 -8.81 6.95
N GLY A 176 -22.67 -10.00 6.40
CA GLY A 176 -23.16 -11.24 6.99
C GLY A 176 -22.22 -11.78 8.06
N ALA A 177 -22.79 -12.51 9.03
CA ALA A 177 -22.01 -13.23 10.02
C ALA A 177 -22.59 -14.60 10.34
N SER A 178 -21.71 -15.57 10.59
CA SER A 178 -22.05 -16.91 11.05
C SER A 178 -21.16 -17.38 12.20
N GLY A 179 -21.67 -18.28 13.02
CA GLY A 179 -20.88 -18.94 14.06
C GLY A 179 -21.68 -20.01 14.78
N THR A 180 -20.98 -20.94 15.44
CA THR A 180 -21.61 -21.97 16.27
C THR A 180 -21.10 -21.85 17.70
N ARG A 181 -22.01 -21.93 18.69
CA ARG A 181 -21.65 -22.02 20.11
C ARG A 181 -21.86 -23.44 20.58
N VAL A 182 -20.79 -24.09 21.00
CA VAL A 182 -20.79 -25.48 21.49
C VAL A 182 -20.67 -25.53 23.00
N LEU A 183 -21.27 -26.55 23.61
CA LEU A 183 -21.07 -26.85 25.04
C LEU A 183 -19.60 -27.20 25.28
N THR A 184 -19.01 -26.67 26.34
CA THR A 184 -17.65 -27.00 26.77
C THR A 184 -17.57 -28.52 27.00
N GLY A 185 -16.84 -29.24 26.15
CA GLY A 185 -16.76 -30.70 26.13
C GLY A 185 -16.95 -31.35 24.76
N GLN A 186 -17.55 -30.63 23.80
CA GLN A 186 -17.59 -31.03 22.38
C GLN A 186 -16.57 -30.22 21.58
N GLY A 187 -15.29 -30.36 21.94
CA GLY A 187 -14.20 -29.84 21.12
C GLY A 187 -14.07 -30.70 19.87
N ALA A 188 -14.78 -30.37 18.81
CA ALA A 188 -14.41 -30.84 17.48
C ALA A 188 -13.03 -30.26 17.17
N ALA A 189 -12.02 -31.12 17.08
CA ALA A 189 -10.73 -30.79 16.49
C ALA A 189 -10.97 -30.16 15.10
N PRO A 190 -10.15 -29.20 14.66
CA PRO A 190 -10.28 -28.68 13.31
C PRO A 190 -10.15 -29.85 12.33
N GLU A 191 -11.19 -30.10 11.53
CA GLU A 191 -11.08 -31.00 10.37
C GLU A 191 -10.01 -30.42 9.44
N GLY A 192 -8.81 -30.98 9.58
CA GLY A 192 -7.69 -30.71 8.71
C GLY A 192 -8.06 -31.15 7.31
N VAL A 193 -8.01 -30.19 6.39
CA VAL A 193 -7.91 -30.41 4.95
C VAL A 193 -6.96 -31.58 4.71
N ALA A 194 -7.50 -32.66 4.14
CA ALA A 194 -6.76 -33.84 3.72
C ALA A 194 -5.69 -33.42 2.70
N SER A 195 -4.43 -33.33 3.15
CA SER A 195 -3.28 -33.31 2.26
C SER A 195 -2.63 -34.69 2.30
N ASN A 196 -2.71 -35.35 1.17
CA ASN A 196 -2.12 -36.63 0.84
C ASN A 196 -0.63 -36.65 1.23
N ARG A 197 -0.28 -37.38 2.30
CA ARG A 197 1.11 -37.80 2.54
C ARG A 197 1.15 -39.27 2.90
N THR A 198 1.83 -39.97 2.01
CA THR A 198 2.24 -41.35 1.99
C THR A 198 2.91 -41.80 3.28
N TRP A 199 2.44 -42.93 3.77
CA TRP A 199 3.08 -43.79 4.76
C TRP A 199 4.52 -44.14 4.37
N VAL A 200 5.47 -43.85 5.25
CA VAL A 200 6.71 -44.62 5.41
C VAL A 200 7.12 -44.54 6.89
N ASP A 201 6.88 -45.63 7.62
CA ASP A 201 7.73 -46.06 8.74
C ASP A 201 8.82 -46.97 8.13
N PRO A 202 10.06 -47.04 8.67
CA PRO A 202 10.25 -47.84 9.88
C PRO A 202 11.49 -47.56 10.77
N VAL A 203 11.49 -48.31 11.88
CA VAL A 203 12.63 -48.79 12.69
C VAL A 203 13.04 -47.95 13.91
N THR A 204 12.48 -48.40 15.04
CA THR A 204 13.13 -48.70 16.32
C THR A 204 14.67 -48.76 16.33
N THR A 205 15.29 -47.87 17.10
CA THR A 205 16.41 -48.23 17.99
C THR A 205 16.32 -47.41 19.27
N TRP A 206 16.13 -48.10 20.40
CA TRP A 206 16.30 -47.52 21.73
C TRP A 206 17.79 -47.48 22.06
N SER A 207 18.27 -46.34 22.56
CA SER A 207 19.54 -46.28 23.27
C SER A 207 19.43 -45.39 24.50
N THR A 208 19.41 -46.05 25.64
CA THR A 208 19.56 -45.54 27.00
C THR A 208 20.79 -44.65 27.10
N THR A 209 20.61 -43.36 27.43
CA THR A 209 21.71 -42.55 27.96
C THR A 209 21.23 -41.73 29.15
N ARG A 210 22.00 -41.85 30.23
CA ARG A 210 21.72 -41.40 31.61
C ARG A 210 21.57 -39.87 31.72
N PRO A 211 20.84 -39.36 32.73
CA PRO A 211 20.76 -37.93 33.00
C PRO A 211 22.09 -37.42 33.57
N VAL A 212 22.75 -36.53 32.83
CA VAL A 212 23.87 -35.74 33.35
C VAL A 212 23.28 -34.56 34.14
N VAL A 213 23.40 -34.63 35.46
CA VAL A 213 23.16 -33.50 36.37
C VAL A 213 24.16 -32.40 36.03
N ARG A 214 23.71 -31.34 35.35
CA ARG A 214 24.49 -30.10 35.23
C ARG A 214 24.27 -29.22 36.45
N ARG A 215 25.42 -28.87 37.05
CA ARG A 215 25.60 -27.92 38.14
C ARG A 215 24.96 -26.58 37.78
N VAL A 216 24.16 -26.03 38.69
CA VAL A 216 23.57 -24.69 38.57
C VAL A 216 24.68 -23.66 38.65
N ASP A 217 25.01 -23.04 37.52
CA ASP A 217 25.87 -21.87 37.51
C ASP A 217 25.10 -20.63 37.97
N ARG A 218 25.71 -19.96 38.94
CA ARG A 218 25.21 -18.80 39.66
C ARG A 218 25.38 -17.57 38.76
N THR A 219 24.44 -17.32 37.84
CA THR A 219 24.48 -16.12 37.00
C THR A 219 23.75 -14.96 37.67
N SER A 220 24.55 -14.07 38.23
CA SER A 220 24.36 -12.61 38.39
C SER A 220 23.02 -12.03 37.94
N VAL A 221 22.23 -11.59 38.93
CA VAL A 221 21.10 -10.68 38.72
C VAL A 221 21.65 -9.31 38.29
N PRO A 222 21.21 -8.71 37.17
CA PRO A 222 21.70 -7.41 36.76
C PRO A 222 21.25 -6.33 37.75
N PHE A 223 22.22 -5.53 38.18
CA PHE A 223 22.18 -4.42 39.15
C PHE A 223 21.14 -3.31 38.86
N ALA A 224 20.33 -3.44 37.79
CA ALA A 224 19.34 -2.46 37.36
C ALA A 224 17.99 -2.58 38.08
N ALA A 225 17.68 -3.73 38.69
CA ALA A 225 16.40 -3.95 39.38
C ALA A 225 16.36 -3.31 40.80
N THR A 226 17.52 -3.09 41.42
CA THR A 226 17.60 -2.56 42.80
C THR A 226 17.56 -1.03 42.87
N VAL A 227 17.86 -0.32 41.77
CA VAL A 227 17.88 1.16 41.74
C VAL A 227 16.48 1.75 41.52
N ALA A 228 15.58 1.03 40.85
CA ALA A 228 14.23 1.54 40.57
C ALA A 228 13.30 1.54 41.80
N ILE A 229 13.48 0.60 42.73
CA ILE A 229 12.66 0.52 43.96
C ILE A 229 13.12 1.57 44.99
N GLY A 230 14.41 1.94 45.00
CA GLY A 230 14.95 2.97 45.91
C GLY A 230 14.53 4.41 45.59
N ALA A 231 14.22 4.72 44.33
CA ALA A 231 13.83 6.07 43.89
C ALA A 231 12.37 6.43 44.19
N MET A 232 11.49 5.43 44.39
CA MET A 232 10.08 5.69 44.70
C MET A 232 9.80 5.97 46.18
N VAL A 233 10.68 5.51 47.09
CA VAL A 233 10.50 5.73 48.54
C VAL A 233 11.09 7.08 49.01
N THR A 234 12.11 7.60 48.32
CA THR A 234 12.72 8.90 48.64
C THR A 234 11.96 10.10 48.05
N GLY A 235 11.24 9.92 46.94
CA GLY A 235 10.43 10.99 46.33
C GLY A 235 9.21 11.39 47.17
N ALA A 236 8.60 10.43 47.87
CA ALA A 236 7.39 10.68 48.66
C ALA A 236 7.67 11.42 49.99
N LEU A 237 8.86 11.23 50.59
CA LEU A 237 9.22 11.93 51.84
C LEU A 237 9.69 13.38 51.62
N TRP A 238 10.17 13.72 50.42
CA TRP A 238 10.72 15.07 50.16
C TRP A 238 9.66 16.12 49.83
N PHE A 239 8.49 15.71 49.30
CA PHE A 239 7.37 16.61 49.00
C PHE A 239 6.62 17.13 50.23
N ALA A 240 6.85 16.55 51.41
CA ALA A 240 6.21 17.00 52.65
C ALA A 240 6.97 18.14 53.36
N ILE A 241 8.22 18.43 52.97
CA ILE A 241 9.10 19.35 53.73
C ILE A 241 9.42 20.66 52.98
N TYR A 242 9.31 20.73 51.65
CA TYR A 242 9.61 21.95 50.88
C TYR A 242 8.54 22.29 49.82
N PRO A 243 7.90 23.48 49.86
CA PRO A 243 6.86 23.84 48.91
C PRO A 243 7.42 24.13 47.49
N PRO A 244 6.64 23.85 46.42
CA PRO A 244 7.11 23.72 45.03
C PRO A 244 7.50 25.04 44.31
N LEU A 245 7.41 26.19 44.97
CA LEU A 245 7.61 27.49 44.31
C LEU A 245 9.08 27.85 44.02
N ALA A 246 10.06 27.13 44.58
CA ALA A 246 11.48 27.43 44.39
C ALA A 246 12.18 26.60 43.30
N VAL A 247 11.59 25.50 42.81
CA VAL A 247 12.29 24.54 41.91
C VAL A 247 12.09 24.87 40.42
N ILE A 248 11.01 25.56 40.08
CA ILE A 248 10.67 25.94 38.70
C ILE A 248 11.72 26.87 38.04
N PRO A 249 12.27 27.92 38.71
CA PRO A 249 13.24 28.81 38.05
C PRO A 249 14.60 28.14 37.80
N ALA A 250 15.04 27.21 38.66
CA ALA A 250 16.32 26.53 38.49
C ALA A 250 16.31 25.51 37.35
N GLY A 251 15.20 24.76 37.19
CA GLY A 251 15.03 23.81 36.09
C GLY A 251 14.97 24.49 34.72
N LEU A 252 14.28 25.63 34.63
CA LEU A 252 14.19 26.42 33.39
C LEU A 252 15.55 27.00 32.98
N ALA A 253 16.33 27.49 33.95
CA ALA A 253 17.68 28.02 33.70
C ALA A 253 18.63 26.92 33.17
N ALA A 254 18.60 25.72 33.76
CA ALA A 254 19.38 24.58 33.29
C ALA A 254 18.97 24.14 31.87
N TYR A 255 17.67 24.11 31.57
CA TYR A 255 17.17 23.77 30.24
C TYR A 255 17.56 24.80 29.17
N LEU A 256 17.47 26.09 29.48
CA LEU A 256 17.86 27.16 28.55
C LEU A 256 19.37 27.21 28.32
N LEU A 257 20.18 26.93 29.34
CA LEU A 257 21.63 26.76 29.20
C LEU A 257 21.99 25.54 28.35
N TRP A 258 21.33 24.39 28.57
CA TRP A 258 21.50 23.20 27.74
C TRP A 258 21.12 23.45 26.28
N ARG A 259 20.00 24.14 26.04
CA ARG A 259 19.53 24.49 24.68
C ARG A 259 20.50 25.45 23.97
N ARG A 260 21.06 26.43 24.69
CA ARG A 260 22.06 27.37 24.17
C ARG A 260 23.40 26.69 23.87
N HIS A 261 23.80 25.71 24.67
CA HIS A 261 24.99 24.88 24.44
C HIS A 261 24.82 23.97 23.22
N HIS A 262 23.67 23.28 23.08
CA HIS A 262 23.39 22.42 21.94
C HIS A 262 23.13 23.19 20.63
N ALA A 263 22.66 24.43 20.69
CA ALA A 263 22.54 25.29 19.50
C ALA A 263 23.91 25.70 18.95
N ARG A 264 24.93 25.89 19.81
CA ARG A 264 26.31 26.17 19.38
C ARG A 264 27.03 24.94 18.83
N ALA A 265 26.67 23.74 19.27
CA ALA A 265 27.24 22.48 18.77
C ALA A 265 26.73 22.06 17.37
N ARG A 266 25.74 22.76 16.79
CA ARG A 266 25.27 22.52 15.41
C ARG A 266 25.80 23.53 14.38
N GLY A 267 26.81 24.33 14.76
CA GLY A 267 27.56 25.13 13.81
C GLY A 267 28.63 24.29 13.12
N ARG A 268 28.45 24.05 11.81
CA ARG A 268 29.41 23.45 10.87
C ARG A 268 29.73 21.96 11.07
N GLN A 269 28.94 21.10 10.43
CA GLN A 269 29.52 19.89 9.85
C GLN A 269 29.55 20.05 8.32
N PRO A 270 30.72 19.90 7.67
CA PRO A 270 30.75 19.68 6.23
C PRO A 270 30.02 18.36 5.94
N VAL A 271 29.15 18.37 4.94
CA VAL A 271 28.44 17.19 4.47
C VAL A 271 29.46 16.23 3.86
N VAL A 272 30.10 15.42 4.69
CA VAL A 272 30.81 14.24 4.25
C VAL A 272 29.73 13.21 3.92
N ARG A 273 29.53 12.98 2.61
CA ARG A 273 28.80 11.82 2.08
C ARG A 273 29.45 10.56 2.65
N GLN A 274 28.98 10.08 3.79
CA GLN A 274 29.31 8.75 4.27
C GLN A 274 28.54 7.74 3.41
N ALA A 275 29.23 7.19 2.42
CA ALA A 275 28.88 5.93 1.82
C ALA A 275 28.90 4.85 2.91
N ARG A 276 27.76 4.65 3.59
CA ARG A 276 27.52 3.40 4.32
C ARG A 276 27.34 2.32 3.25
N ARG A 277 28.38 1.49 3.11
CA ARG A 277 28.34 0.23 2.39
C ARG A 277 27.16 -0.58 2.94
N GLY A 278 26.13 -0.76 2.10
CA GLY A 278 25.05 -1.70 2.37
C GLY A 278 25.57 -3.15 2.39
N PRO A 279 24.77 -4.09 2.90
CA PRO A 279 25.16 -5.50 3.01
C PRO A 279 25.62 -6.03 1.65
N THR A 280 26.83 -6.61 1.62
CA THR A 280 27.40 -7.29 0.46
C THR A 280 26.59 -8.54 0.15
N GLY A 281 25.59 -8.38 -0.71
CA GLY A 281 24.72 -9.46 -1.15
C GLY A 281 23.44 -8.90 -1.77
N LEU A 282 23.53 -8.32 -2.96
CA LEU A 282 22.31 -8.02 -3.72
C LEU A 282 21.65 -9.35 -4.07
N GLY A 283 20.36 -9.46 -3.74
CA GLY A 283 19.52 -10.57 -4.16
C GLY A 283 19.46 -10.70 -5.68
N ARG A 284 18.92 -11.83 -6.15
CA ARG A 284 18.57 -11.97 -7.57
C ARG A 284 17.38 -11.07 -7.89
N CYS A 285 17.32 -10.54 -9.10
CA CYS A 285 16.14 -9.82 -9.56
C CYS A 285 14.92 -10.76 -9.50
N GLU A 286 13.83 -10.35 -8.84
CA GLU A 286 12.61 -11.18 -8.77
C GLU A 286 11.94 -11.38 -10.14
N ALA A 287 12.15 -10.45 -11.09
CA ALA A 287 11.55 -10.52 -12.42
C ALA A 287 12.28 -11.47 -13.38
N CYS A 288 13.62 -11.55 -13.33
CA CYS A 288 14.40 -12.34 -14.29
C CYS A 288 15.43 -13.30 -13.64
N GLY A 289 15.55 -13.30 -12.32
CA GLY A 289 16.46 -14.17 -11.59
C GLY A 289 17.95 -13.85 -11.75
N THR A 290 18.34 -12.83 -12.52
CA THR A 290 19.74 -12.47 -12.71
C THR A 290 20.33 -11.85 -11.45
N LYS A 291 21.62 -12.08 -11.23
CA LYS A 291 22.35 -11.52 -10.09
C LYS A 291 22.45 -10.00 -10.30
N LEU A 292 21.94 -9.22 -9.34
CA LEU A 292 22.01 -7.76 -9.42
C LEU A 292 23.46 -7.34 -9.16
N ASP A 293 24.14 -6.86 -10.20
CA ASP A 293 25.47 -6.24 -10.08
C ASP A 293 25.30 -4.71 -10.03
N ILE A 294 25.73 -4.07 -8.94
CA ILE A 294 25.60 -2.61 -8.76
C ILE A 294 26.30 -1.84 -9.89
N SER A 295 27.40 -2.39 -10.43
CA SER A 295 28.20 -1.79 -11.50
C SER A 295 27.46 -1.68 -12.84
N LEU A 296 26.44 -2.52 -13.07
CA LEU A 296 25.65 -2.57 -14.31
C LEU A 296 24.23 -2.03 -14.12
N SER A 297 23.96 -1.36 -13.02
CA SER A 297 22.62 -0.94 -12.64
C SER A 297 22.41 0.56 -12.80
N ALA A 298 21.41 0.95 -13.60
CA ALA A 298 20.96 2.33 -13.73
C ALA A 298 19.99 2.68 -12.60
N LYS A 299 19.85 3.98 -12.28
CA LYS A 299 18.83 4.46 -11.33
C LYS A 299 17.63 5.01 -12.07
N CYS A 300 16.44 4.67 -11.61
CA CYS A 300 15.20 5.17 -12.20
C CYS A 300 15.04 6.65 -11.86
N ALA A 301 14.87 7.48 -12.88
CA ALA A 301 14.64 8.92 -12.70
C ALA A 301 13.34 9.23 -11.94
N HIS A 302 12.37 8.31 -11.97
CA HIS A 302 11.05 8.52 -11.37
C HIS A 302 10.98 8.10 -9.89
N CYS A 303 11.49 6.93 -9.54
CA CYS A 303 11.40 6.39 -8.17
C CYS A 303 12.74 6.32 -7.42
N GLY A 304 13.86 6.60 -8.10
CA GLY A 304 15.22 6.46 -7.52
C GLY A 304 15.68 5.00 -7.30
N GLY A 305 14.85 4.01 -7.64
CA GLY A 305 15.14 2.60 -7.50
C GLY A 305 16.15 2.09 -8.54
N THR A 306 16.85 1.01 -8.21
CA THR A 306 17.83 0.36 -9.08
C THR A 306 17.14 -0.43 -10.18
N ILE A 307 17.45 -0.16 -11.44
CA ILE A 307 17.00 -0.97 -12.57
C ILE A 307 17.94 -2.16 -12.74
N CYS A 308 17.35 -3.34 -12.94
CA CYS A 308 18.12 -4.53 -13.28
C CYS A 308 18.77 -4.39 -14.67
N GLY A 309 20.10 -4.44 -14.75
CA GLY A 309 20.83 -4.39 -16.03
C GLY A 309 20.55 -5.56 -16.97
N GLY A 310 20.00 -6.67 -16.48
CA GLY A 310 19.66 -7.83 -17.31
C GLY A 310 18.31 -7.72 -18.02
N CYS A 311 17.26 -7.20 -17.36
CA CYS A 311 15.91 -7.15 -17.92
C CYS A 311 15.33 -5.74 -18.07
N GLY A 312 16.02 -4.70 -17.57
CA GLY A 312 15.56 -3.31 -17.65
C GLY A 312 14.36 -2.96 -16.77
N VAL A 313 13.88 -3.89 -15.94
CA VAL A 313 12.67 -3.71 -15.13
C VAL A 313 12.95 -2.83 -13.91
N CYS A 314 12.16 -1.77 -13.76
CA CYS A 314 12.08 -0.95 -12.54
C CYS A 314 11.11 -1.60 -11.55
N PRO A 315 11.39 -1.59 -10.22
CA PRO A 315 10.43 -2.02 -9.20
C PRO A 315 9.14 -1.18 -9.20
N CYS A 316 9.16 0.00 -9.82
CA CYS A 316 8.01 0.88 -10.00
C CYS A 316 7.07 0.48 -11.15
N GLY A 317 7.39 -0.57 -11.92
CA GLY A 317 6.57 -1.04 -13.05
C GLY A 317 6.55 -0.13 -14.29
N ARG A 318 7.23 1.02 -14.27
CA ARG A 318 7.44 1.87 -15.45
C ARG A 318 8.77 1.54 -16.12
N ALA A 319 8.71 1.30 -17.44
CA ALA A 319 9.91 1.26 -18.28
C ALA A 319 10.55 2.65 -18.33
N GLN A 320 11.87 2.71 -18.30
CA GLN A 320 12.61 3.96 -18.49
C GLN A 320 12.37 4.47 -19.92
N HIS A 321 11.83 5.69 -20.04
CA HIS A 321 12.16 6.56 -21.16
C HIS A 321 13.32 7.46 -20.73
#